data_AF-A0A2G9MTD6-F1
#
_entry.id   AF-A0A2G9MTD6-F1
#
_cell.length_a   1.000
_cell.length_b   1.000
_cell.length_c   1.000
_cell.angle_alpha   90.00
_cell.angle_beta   90.00
_cell.angle_gamma   90.00
#
_symmetry.space_group_name_H-M   'P 1'
#
loop_
_entity.id
_entity.type
_entity.pdbx_description
1 polymer ?
#
loop_
_entity_poly.entity_id
_entity_poly.type
_entity_poly.pdbx_seq_one_letter_code
_entity_poly.pdbx_strand_id
1 'polypeptide(L)' 'MKNAQCKKCLNKFNEKDIYTIQQFQYRKEPPYTWTMEFFRVLGIGEWDSFCEKCIMNYSESSLEAWKNDS' A
#
# COMPACT_ATOMS: atom_id res chain seq x y z
N MET A 1 -23.40 -3.57 4.53
CA MET A 1 -22.10 -3.38 3.86
C MET A 1 -21.01 -3.71 4.87
N LYS A 2 -20.02 -4.53 4.51
CA LYS A 2 -18.86 -4.76 5.38
C LYS A 2 -17.93 -3.56 5.20
N ASN A 3 -17.61 -2.87 6.30
CA ASN A 3 -16.65 -1.78 6.25
C ASN A 3 -15.26 -2.34 6.57
N ALA A 4 -14.26 -1.97 5.78
CA ALA A 4 -12.87 -2.29 6.10
C ALA A 4 -12.22 -1.12 6.83
N GLN A 5 -11.20 -1.43 7.62
CA GLN A 5 -10.43 -0.44 8.37
C GLN A 5 -9.11 -0.18 7.65
N CYS A 6 -8.76 1.09 7.44
CA CYS A 6 -7.44 1.43 6.89
C CYS A 6 -6.38 1.10 7.94
N LYS A 7 -5.37 0.33 7.56
CA LYS A 7 -4.29 -0.08 8.47
C LYS A 7 -3.52 1.13 9.03
N LYS A 8 -3.37 2.19 8.24
CA LYS A 8 -2.63 3.40 8.61
C LYS A 8 -3.43 4.38 9.47
N CYS A 9 -4.66 4.71 9.07
CA CYS A 9 -5.45 5.76 9.73
C CYS A 9 -6.56 5.23 10.64
N LEU A 10 -6.78 3.91 10.67
CA LEU A 10 -7.81 3.23 11.48
C LEU A 10 -9.26 3.65 11.20
N ASN A 11 -9.47 4.50 10.19
CA ASN A 11 -10.79 4.90 9.72
C ASN A 11 -11.48 3.75 8.98
N LYS A 12 -12.80 3.68 9.08
CA LYS A 12 -13.64 2.70 8.39
C LYS A 12 -14.20 3.29 7.10
N PHE A 13 -14.21 2.52 6.01
CA PHE A 13 -14.77 2.91 4.72
C PHE A 13 -15.51 1.75 4.07
N ASN A 14 -16.33 2.12 3.07
CA ASN A 14 -17.07 1.17 2.28
C ASN A 14 -16.13 0.37 1.37
N GLU A 15 -16.59 -0.81 0.95
CA GLU A 15 -15.80 -1.75 0.15
C GLU A 15 -15.30 -1.17 -1.18
N LYS A 16 -16.03 -0.22 -1.77
CA LYS A 16 -15.66 0.46 -3.03
C LYS A 16 -14.41 1.35 -2.92
N ASP A 17 -14.04 1.72 -1.70
CA ASP A 17 -12.92 2.62 -1.43
C ASP A 17 -11.71 1.89 -0.81
N ILE A 18 -11.70 0.55 -0.92
CA ILE A 18 -10.62 -0.30 -0.40
C ILE A 18 -9.50 -0.44 -1.44
N TYR A 19 -8.31 -0.07 -1.00
CA TYR A 19 -7.06 -0.23 -1.71
C TYR A 19 -6.17 -1.25 -0.98
N THR A 20 -5.42 -2.06 -1.72
CA THR A 20 -4.48 -3.07 -1.17
C THR A 20 -3.12 -2.96 -1.83
N ILE A 21 -2.09 -3.61 -1.30
CA ILE A 21 -0.74 -3.56 -1.89
C ILE A 21 -0.72 -4.16 -3.31
N GLN A 22 -1.66 -5.03 -3.66
CA GLN A 22 -1.70 -5.70 -4.96
C GLN A 22 -1.75 -4.73 -6.15
N GLN A 23 -2.27 -3.52 -5.97
CA GLN A 23 -2.26 -2.53 -7.06
C GLN A 23 -0.84 -2.13 -7.49
N PHE A 24 0.17 -2.32 -6.64
CA PHE A 24 1.57 -2.12 -6.99
C PHE A 24 2.13 -3.21 -7.92
N GLN A 25 1.40 -4.30 -8.20
CA GLN A 25 1.80 -5.30 -9.19
C GLN A 25 1.89 -4.72 -10.61
N TYR A 26 1.11 -3.66 -10.89
CA TYR A 26 1.02 -3.06 -12.21
C TYR A 26 2.00 -1.91 -12.45
N ARG A 27 2.78 -1.50 -11.43
CA ARG A 27 3.81 -0.48 -11.61
C ARG A 27 5.08 -1.09 -12.20
N LYS A 28 5.77 -0.33 -13.04
CA LYS A 28 7.06 -0.74 -13.61
C LYS A 28 8.18 -0.70 -12.55
N GLU A 29 8.20 0.36 -11.75
CA GLU A 29 9.24 0.64 -10.76
C GLU A 29 8.60 1.20 -9.48
N PRO A 30 9.03 0.79 -8.28
CA PRO A 30 9.86 -0.39 -7.98
C PRO A 30 9.24 -1.73 -8.43
N PRO A 31 10.04 -2.79 -8.67
CA PRO A 31 9.53 -4.14 -8.88
C PRO A 31 8.59 -4.59 -7.76
N TYR A 32 7.55 -5.37 -8.08
CA TYR A 32 6.59 -5.83 -7.08
C TYR A 32 7.23 -6.63 -5.95
N THR A 33 8.25 -7.44 -6.25
CA THR A 33 8.99 -8.20 -5.23
C THR A 33 9.70 -7.30 -4.22
N TRP A 34 10.37 -6.23 -4.67
CA TRP A 34 10.96 -5.22 -3.79
C TRP A 34 9.88 -4.50 -2.99
N THR A 35 8.75 -4.19 -3.65
CA THR A 35 7.60 -3.54 -3.02
C THR A 35 7.03 -4.35 -1.86
N MET A 36 6.87 -5.67 -2.06
CA MET A 36 6.40 -6.59 -1.04
C MET A 36 7.33 -6.59 0.18
N GLU A 37 8.64 -6.58 -0.04
CA GLU A 37 9.62 -6.54 1.04
C GLU A 37 9.58 -5.20 1.81
N PHE A 38 9.49 -4.09 1.09
CA PHE A 38 9.32 -2.76 1.68
C PHE A 38 8.11 -2.72 2.64
N PHE A 39 6.96 -3.23 2.19
CA PHE A 39 5.76 -3.27 3.04
C PHE A 39 5.85 -4.28 4.18
N ARG A 40 6.54 -5.42 3.98
CA ARG A 40 6.79 -6.42 5.01
C ARG A 40 7.57 -5.82 6.18
N VAL A 41 8.61 -5.02 5.90
CA VAL A 41 9.40 -4.31 6.94
C VAL A 41 8.53 -3.32 7.73
N LEU A 42 7.52 -2.71 7.09
CA LEU A 42 6.56 -1.83 7.75
C LEU A 42 5.45 -2.58 8.51
N GLY A 43 5.47 -3.91 8.54
CA GLY A 43 4.44 -4.73 9.19
C GLY A 43 3.09 -4.71 8.45
N ILE A 44 3.12 -4.44 7.14
CA ILE A 44 1.93 -4.35 6.30
C ILE A 44 1.80 -5.62 5.45
N GLY A 45 0.65 -6.26 5.54
CA GLY A 45 0.31 -7.44 4.75
C GLY A 45 -0.36 -7.10 3.42
N GLU A 46 -0.30 -8.02 2.46
CA GLU A 46 -0.82 -7.83 1.10
C GLU A 46 -2.32 -7.47 1.05
N TRP A 47 -3.09 -7.97 2.03
CA TRP A 47 -4.53 -7.77 2.17
C TRP A 47 -4.92 -6.70 3.19
N ASP A 48 -3.95 -5.99 3.78
CA ASP A 48 -4.26 -4.82 4.61
C ASP A 48 -5.03 -3.81 3.75
N SER A 49 -6.13 -3.31 4.30
CA SER A 49 -6.97 -2.34 3.61
C SER A 49 -6.43 -0.93 3.81
N PHE A 50 -6.54 -0.11 2.77
CA PHE A 50 -6.14 1.29 2.77
C PHE A 50 -7.23 2.15 2.15
N CYS A 51 -7.32 3.41 2.59
CA CYS A 51 -8.02 4.44 1.84
C CYS A 51 -7.09 5.01 0.75
N GLU A 52 -7.68 5.69 -0.24
CA GLU A 52 -6.97 6.29 -1.37
C GLU A 52 -5.76 7.13 -0.93
N LYS A 53 -5.97 8.06 0.00
CA LYS A 53 -4.90 8.92 0.52
C LYS A 53 -3.72 8.12 1.11
N CYS A 54 -4.01 7.03 1.81
CA CYS A 54 -2.96 6.21 2.41
C CYS A 54 -2.19 5.45 1.35
N ILE A 55 -2.86 4.86 0.36
CA ILE A 55 -2.15 4.10 -0.67
C ILE A 55 -1.32 5.02 -1.58
N MET A 56 -1.82 6.21 -1.91
CA MET A 56 -1.07 7.20 -2.68
C MET A 56 0.20 7.62 -1.94
N ASN A 57 0.10 7.89 -0.64
CA ASN A 57 1.25 8.20 0.18
C ASN A 57 2.28 7.05 0.24
N TYR A 58 1.83 5.81 0.35
CA TYR A 58 2.74 4.66 0.27
C TYR A 58 3.35 4.46 -1.12
N SER A 59 2.63 4.82 -2.18
CA SER A 59 3.16 4.82 -3.55
C SER A 59 4.37 5.74 -3.66
N GLU A 60 4.23 6.97 -3.18
CA GLU A 60 5.31 7.96 -3.16
C GLU A 60 6.49 7.52 -2.29
N SER A 61 6.22 7.10 -1.04
CA SER A 61 7.28 6.70 -0.10
C SER A 61 8.05 5.47 -0.57
N SER A 62 7.37 4.48 -1.17
CA SER A 62 8.05 3.29 -1.68
C SER A 62 8.88 3.60 -2.93
N LEU A 63 8.45 4.53 -3.78
CA LEU A 63 9.23 4.99 -4.93
C LEU A 63 10.47 5.78 -4.50
N GLU A 64 10.32 6.68 -3.53
CA GLU A 64 11.44 7.47 -2.98
C GLU A 64 12.47 6.57 -2.30
N ALA A 65 12.02 5.64 -1.47
CA ALA A 65 12.90 4.69 -0.80
C ALA A 65 13.70 3.85 -1.80
N TRP A 66 13.06 3.35 -2.87
CA TRP A 66 13.76 2.59 -3.91
C TRP A 66 14.79 3.41 -4.68
N LYS A 67 14.47 4.68 -5.00
CA LYS A 67 15.41 5.59 -5.65
C LYS A 67 16.62 5.93 -4.79
N ASN A 68 16.48 5.96 -3.46
CA ASN A 68 17.57 6.22 -2.54
C ASN A 68 18.42 4.96 -2.24
N ASP A 69 17.87 3.78 -2.51
CA ASP A 69 18.54 2.47 -2.38
C ASP A 69 19.30 2.06 -3.67
N SER A 70 19.10 2.81 -4.77
CA SER A 70 19.67 2.55 -6.12
C SER A 70 20.78 3.54 -6.47
#